data_AF-A0A9P7AYV5-F1
#
_entry.id   AF-A0A9P7AYV5-F1
#
_cell.length_a   1.000
_cell.length_b   1.000
_cell.length_c   1.000
_cell.angle_alpha   90.00
_cell.angle_beta   90.00
_cell.angle_gamma   90.00
#
_symmetry.space_group_name_H-M   'P 1'
#
loop_
_entity.id
_entity.type
_entity.pdbx_description
1 polymer ?
#
loop_
_entity_poly.entity_id
_entity_poly.type
_entity_poly.pdbx_seq_one_letter_code
_entity_poly.pdbx_strand_id
1 'polypeptide(L)'
;AAGEAEVQLALMNNAGIVDAVMTDDSDVFVFGAKTVIQNLTFSSDATIKLYTMSAIQEHVEPCLIGDAFVTMAICCGGDYDTV
;
A
#
# COMPACT_ATOMS: atom_id res chain seq x y z
N ALA A 1 6.71 13.27 9.28
CA ALA A 1 7.28 12.58 10.45
C ALA A 1 8.79 12.51 10.24
N ALA A 2 9.58 11.83 11.09
CA ALA A 2 10.93 11.45 10.68
C ALA A 2 10.79 10.32 9.63
N GLY A 3 10.58 10.70 8.36
CA GLY A 3 10.13 9.83 7.26
C GLY A 3 8.77 10.24 6.68
N GLU A 4 8.42 9.66 5.52
CA GLU A 4 7.11 9.85 4.87
C GLU A 4 5.96 9.40 5.79
N ALA A 5 4.81 10.07 5.67
CA ALA A 5 3.65 9.78 6.52
C ALA A 5 3.16 8.33 6.35
N GLU A 6 3.33 7.79 5.16
CA GLU A 6 2.94 6.44 4.76
C GLU A 6 3.61 5.35 5.58
N VAL A 7 4.91 5.53 5.87
CA VAL A 7 5.71 4.57 6.64
C VAL A 7 5.10 4.34 8.02
N GLN A 8 4.74 5.43 8.70
CA GLN A 8 4.20 5.33 10.05
C GLN A 8 2.79 4.73 10.05
N LEU A 9 1.97 5.03 9.04
CA LEU A 9 0.64 4.47 8.87
C LEU A 9 0.67 2.98 8.54
N ALA A 10 1.57 2.56 7.66
CA ALA A 10 1.80 1.16 7.31
C ALA A 10 2.22 0.34 8.55
N LEU A 11 3.13 0.87 9.37
CA LEU A 11 3.54 0.25 10.62
C LEU A 11 2.38 0.12 11.62
N MET A 12 1.56 1.17 11.77
CA MET A 12 0.37 1.12 12.63
C MET A 12 -0.65 0.11 12.14
N ASN A 13 -0.86 0.00 10.82
CA ASN A 13 -1.77 -0.97 10.24
C ASN A 13 -1.25 -2.41 10.41
N ASN A 14 0.04 -2.62 10.19
CA ASN A 14 0.67 -3.91 10.40
C ASN A 14 0.59 -4.37 11.87
N ALA A 15 0.78 -3.43 12.81
CA ALA A 15 0.66 -3.64 14.25
C ALA A 15 -0.79 -3.78 14.75
N GLY A 16 -1.80 -3.56 13.89
CA GLY A 16 -3.22 -3.62 14.26
C GLY A 16 -3.70 -2.44 15.12
N ILE A 17 -2.97 -1.32 15.11
CA ILE A 17 -3.39 -0.07 15.77
C ILE A 17 -4.47 0.64 14.93
N VAL A 18 -4.40 0.50 13.61
CA VAL A 18 -5.41 1.00 12.67
C VAL A 18 -5.84 -0.12 11.71
N ASP A 19 -7.12 -0.17 11.35
CA ASP A 19 -7.67 -1.25 10.52
C ASP A 19 -7.29 -1.12 9.03
N ALA A 20 -7.12 0.13 8.56
CA ALA A 20 -6.77 0.43 7.17
C ALA A 20 -5.99 1.75 7.06
N VAL A 21 -5.19 1.87 6.00
CA VAL A 21 -4.53 3.12 5.59
C VAL A 21 -5.28 3.69 4.40
N MET A 22 -5.68 4.96 4.46
CA MET A 22 -6.27 5.65 3.32
C MET A 22 -5.20 6.47 2.61
N THR A 23 -4.82 6.06 1.41
CA THR A 23 -3.84 6.76 0.56
C THR A 23 -4.09 6.43 -0.91
N ASP A 24 -3.72 7.35 -1.78
CA ASP A 24 -3.73 7.12 -3.22
C ASP A 24 -2.40 6.56 -3.72
N ASP A 25 -1.36 6.60 -2.90
CA ASP A 25 -0.02 6.10 -3.19
C ASP A 25 0.06 4.58 -2.93
N SER A 26 0.88 3.90 -3.74
CA SER A 26 0.93 2.42 -3.79
C SER A 26 2.13 1.82 -3.07
N ASP A 27 3.10 2.62 -2.72
CA ASP A 27 4.31 2.25 -1.97
C ASP A 27 4.04 2.02 -0.48
N VAL A 28 2.90 2.43 0.05
CA VAL A 28 2.40 2.03 1.37
C VAL A 28 2.44 0.49 1.61
N PHE A 29 2.30 -0.32 0.56
CA PHE A 29 2.44 -1.78 0.63
C PHE A 29 3.90 -2.23 0.81
N VAL A 30 4.84 -1.50 0.21
CA VAL A 30 6.29 -1.72 0.38
C VAL A 30 6.68 -1.56 1.85
N PHE A 31 6.03 -0.63 2.56
CA PHE A 31 6.21 -0.43 4.00
C PHE A 31 5.46 -1.43 4.90
N GLY A 32 4.72 -2.37 4.31
CA GLY A 32 4.07 -3.47 5.03
C GLY A 32 2.63 -3.21 5.47
N ALA A 33 1.92 -2.28 4.84
CA ALA A 33 0.48 -2.15 5.05
C ALA A 33 -0.26 -3.43 4.60
N LYS A 34 -1.28 -3.82 5.36
CA LYS A 34 -2.13 -5.00 5.11
C LYS A 34 -3.42 -4.64 4.40
N THR A 35 -3.97 -3.46 4.72
CA THR A 35 -5.25 -2.99 4.20
C THR A 35 -5.12 -1.53 3.78
N VAL A 36 -5.39 -1.25 2.51
CA VAL A 36 -5.28 0.08 1.93
C VAL A 36 -6.59 0.45 1.24
N ILE A 37 -7.01 1.68 1.48
CA ILE A 37 -8.22 2.29 0.93
C ILE A 37 -7.76 3.40 0.00
N GLN A 38 -7.97 3.22 -1.31
CA GLN A 38 -7.68 4.24 -2.31
C GLN A 38 -8.97 4.97 -2.68
N ASN A 39 -8.94 6.30 -2.64
CA ASN A 39 -10.11 7.13 -2.89
C ASN A 39 -9.97 7.94 -4.16
N LEU A 40 -10.68 7.53 -5.21
CA LEU A 40 -10.52 8.13 -6.53
C LEU A 40 -11.19 9.50 -6.67
N THR A 41 -12.16 9.84 -5.80
CA THR A 41 -12.87 11.12 -5.86
C THR A 41 -13.45 11.50 -4.49
N PHE A 42 -13.50 12.80 -4.13
CA PHE A 42 -14.21 13.28 -2.93
C PHE A 42 -15.64 13.74 -3.25
N SER A 43 -16.38 12.93 -4.02
CA SER A 43 -17.79 13.18 -4.35
C SER A 43 -18.70 12.20 -3.62
N SER A 44 -19.99 12.55 -3.50
CA SER A 44 -20.99 11.71 -2.82
C SER A 44 -21.16 10.31 -3.44
N ASP A 45 -20.82 10.17 -4.72
CA ASP A 45 -20.86 8.90 -5.49
C ASP A 45 -19.46 8.27 -5.66
N ALA A 46 -18.51 8.62 -4.78
CA ALA A 46 -17.15 8.15 -4.88
C ALA A 46 -17.06 6.63 -4.75
N THR A 47 -16.44 5.99 -5.75
CA THR A 47 -16.08 4.59 -5.68
C THR A 47 -14.74 4.47 -4.97
N ILE A 48 -14.77 3.83 -3.80
CA ILE A 48 -13.59 3.53 -3.02
C ILE A 48 -13.05 2.17 -3.47
N LYS A 49 -11.73 2.06 -3.67
CA LYS A 49 -11.07 0.77 -3.90
C LYS A 49 -10.44 0.28 -2.61
N LEU A 50 -10.76 -0.95 -2.24
CA LEU A 50 -10.17 -1.63 -1.08
C LEU A 50 -9.17 -2.67 -1.57
N TYR A 51 -7.95 -2.56 -1.08
CA TYR A 51 -6.88 -3.49 -1.35
C TYR A 51 -6.47 -4.15 -0.04
N THR A 52 -6.45 -5.49 -0.03
CA THR A 52 -5.93 -6.25 1.11
C THR A 52 -4.82 -7.16 0.64
N MET A 53 -3.81 -7.33 1.48
CA MET A 53 -2.68 -8.19 1.20
C MET A 53 -3.13 -9.62 0.88
N SER A 54 -4.11 -10.14 1.63
CA SER A 54 -4.68 -11.46 1.38
C SER A 54 -5.32 -11.58 -0.01
N ALA A 55 -6.09 -10.57 -0.44
CA ALA A 55 -6.70 -10.58 -1.76
C ALA A 55 -5.66 -10.46 -2.88
N ILE A 56 -4.61 -9.67 -2.68
CA ILE A 56 -3.50 -9.54 -3.63
C ILE A 56 -2.76 -10.88 -3.78
N GLN A 57 -2.46 -11.55 -2.67
CA GLN A 57 -1.81 -12.87 -2.69
C GLN A 57 -2.68 -13.94 -3.36
N GLU A 58 -4.00 -13.88 -3.15
CA GLU A 58 -4.93 -14.86 -3.72
C GLU A 58 -5.18 -14.64 -5.23
N HIS A 59 -5.31 -13.38 -5.67
CA HIS A 59 -5.78 -13.06 -7.03
C HIS A 59 -4.69 -12.56 -7.97
N VAL A 60 -3.55 -12.09 -7.46
CA VAL A 60 -2.45 -11.55 -8.27
C VAL A 60 -1.30 -12.53 -8.31
N GLU A 61 -0.62 -12.73 -7.16
CA GLU A 61 0.50 -13.66 -7.06
C GLU A 61 0.79 -14.00 -5.58
N PRO A 62 0.78 -15.27 -5.17
CA PRO A 62 1.02 -15.67 -3.78
C PRO A 62 2.40 -15.27 -3.25
N CYS A 63 3.40 -15.21 -4.14
CA CYS A 63 4.77 -14.85 -3.80
C CYS A 63 5.00 -13.34 -3.66
N LEU A 64 3.99 -12.51 -3.91
CA LEU A 64 4.09 -11.06 -3.78
C LEU A 64 3.99 -10.67 -2.30
N ILE A 65 5.12 -10.76 -1.59
CA ILE A 65 5.27 -10.47 -0.16
C ILE A 65 6.53 -9.65 0.11
N GLY A 66 6.47 -8.73 1.08
CA GLY A 66 7.64 -7.99 1.60
C GLY A 66 8.56 -7.47 0.49
N ASP A 67 9.79 -7.99 0.42
CA ASP A 67 10.83 -7.63 -0.55
C ASP A 67 10.40 -7.79 -2.02
N ALA A 68 9.42 -8.64 -2.33
CA ALA A 68 8.87 -8.76 -3.68
C ALA A 68 8.16 -7.47 -4.13
N PHE A 69 7.52 -6.75 -3.21
CA PHE A 69 6.96 -5.43 -3.50
C PHE A 69 8.05 -4.39 -3.76
N VAL A 70 9.15 -4.43 -3.01
CA VAL A 70 10.31 -3.56 -3.26
C VAL A 70 10.88 -3.82 -4.66
N THR A 71 11.05 -5.09 -5.01
CA THR A 71 11.56 -5.50 -6.33
C THR A 71 10.62 -5.05 -7.44
N MET A 72 9.30 -5.17 -7.22
CA MET A 72 8.28 -4.69 -8.15
C MET A 72 8.34 -3.17 -8.31
N ALA A 73 8.45 -2.41 -7.21
CA ALA A 73 8.57 -0.96 -7.25
C ALA A 73 9.80 -0.51 -8.05
N ILE A 74 10.94 -1.19 -7.89
CA ILE A 74 12.15 -0.93 -8.68
C ILE A 74 11.93 -1.27 -10.16
N CYS A 75 11.39 -2.46 -10.46
CA CYS A 75 11.17 -2.89 -11.85
C CYS A 75 10.13 -2.06 -12.62
N CYS A 76 9.17 -1.47 -11.90
CA CYS A 76 8.06 -0.72 -12.47
C CYS A 76 8.27 0.81 -12.45
N GLY A 77 9.41 1.31 -11.96
CA GLY A 77 9.73 2.73 -11.95
C GLY A 77 9.01 3.52 -10.85
N GLY A 78 9.03 3.01 -9.63
CA GLY A 78 8.59 3.75 -8.44
C GLY A 78 9.50 4.93 -8.12
N ASP A 79 9.04 5.77 -7.19
CA ASP A 79 9.74 6.91 -6.58
C ASP A 79 11.10 6.57 -5.94
N TYR A 80 11.38 5.29 -5.71
CA TYR A 80 12.67 4.76 -5.25
C TYR A 80 13.73 4.61 -6.35
N ASP A 81 13.37 4.82 -7.63
CA ASP A 81 14.31 4.78 -8.74
C ASP A 81 14.93 6.19 -8.94
N THR A 82 16.26 6.27 -8.93
CA THR A 82 17.00 7.55 -8.93
C THR A 82 17.37 8.08 -10.32
N VAL A 83 16.77 7.56 -11.39
CA VAL A 83 17.10 7.94 -12.78
C VAL A 83 16.18 9.00 -13.37
#